data_AF-A0A7C7EJ90-F1
#
_entry.id   AF-A0A7C7EJ90-F1
#
_cell.length_a   1.000
_cell.length_b   1.000
_cell.length_c   1.000
_cell.angle_alpha   90.00
_cell.angle_beta   90.00
_cell.angle_gamma   90.00
#
_symmetry.space_group_name_H-M   'P 1'
#
loop_
_entity.id
_entity.type
_entity.pdbx_description
1 polymer ?
#
loop_
_entity_poly.entity_id
_entity_poly.type
_entity_poly.pdbx_seq_one_letter_code
_entity_poly.pdbx_strand_id
1 'polypeptide(L)'
;MIGLGTVINTAGIVIGGLSGMFFGKLLKDHHQESLKLACGISVLFIGIAGAMEGMLTVNNGVISSSQAMLVTLCLALGSLIGEIIDFECFIEKFGEWLKFKTGNSKDSLFVNAFVTASLT
;
A
#
# COMPACT_ATOMS: atom_id res chain seq x y z
N MET A 1 6.38 -10.46 25.36
CA MET A 1 5.97 -11.56 24.47
C MET A 1 6.28 -11.14 23.04
N ILE A 2 7.32 -11.71 22.44
CA ILE A 2 7.65 -11.44 21.04
C ILE A 2 6.50 -11.96 20.17
N GLY A 3 5.99 -11.16 19.25
CA GLY A 3 4.93 -11.54 18.30
C GLY A 3 3.48 -11.31 18.74
N LEU A 4 3.20 -11.00 20.01
CA LEU A 4 1.81 -10.71 20.45
C LEU A 4 1.23 -9.49 19.72
N GLY A 5 2.03 -8.43 19.56
CA GLY A 5 1.61 -7.23 18.83
C GLY A 5 1.34 -7.49 17.35
N THR A 6 2.09 -8.40 16.72
CA THR A 6 1.84 -8.83 15.34
C THR A 6 0.51 -9.58 15.24
N VAL A 7 0.27 -10.54 16.14
CA VAL A 7 -0.98 -11.31 16.17
C VAL A 7 -2.19 -10.40 16.37
N ILE A 8 -2.10 -9.44 17.28
CA ILE A 8 -3.18 -8.47 17.54
C ILE A 8 -3.42 -7.59 16.30
N ASN A 9 -2.37 -7.08 15.66
CA ASN A 9 -2.52 -6.28 14.44
C ASN A 9 -3.16 -7.09 13.31
N THR A 10 -2.68 -8.30 13.05
CA THR A 10 -3.25 -9.17 12.01
C THR A 10 -4.72 -9.48 12.31
N ALA A 11 -5.07 -9.84 13.54
CA ALA A 11 -6.46 -10.07 13.93
C ALA A 11 -7.32 -8.81 13.75
N GLY A 12 -6.81 -7.64 14.09
CA GLY A 12 -7.48 -6.36 13.89
C GLY A 12 -7.79 -6.09 12.41
N ILE A 13 -6.81 -6.31 11.52
CA ILE A 13 -7.00 -6.16 10.06
C ILE A 13 -8.07 -7.14 9.56
N VAL A 14 -8.02 -8.40 9.98
CA VAL A 14 -9.00 -9.42 9.57
C VAL A 14 -10.42 -9.03 10.04
N ILE A 15 -10.58 -8.68 11.31
CA ILE A 15 -11.89 -8.30 11.87
C ILE A 15 -12.40 -7.02 11.23
N GLY A 16 -11.55 -6.02 11.05
CA GLY A 16 -11.89 -4.77 10.37
C GLY A 16 -12.29 -4.99 8.92
N GLY A 17 -11.56 -5.83 8.19
CA GLY A 17 -11.87 -6.19 6.81
C GLY A 17 -13.21 -6.93 6.68
N LEU A 18 -13.45 -7.95 7.53
CA LEU A 18 -14.73 -8.66 7.57
C LEU A 18 -15.89 -7.71 7.91
N SER A 19 -15.70 -6.84 8.91
CA SER A 19 -16.69 -5.84 9.28
C SER A 19 -16.95 -4.87 8.12
N GLY A 20 -15.91 -4.44 7.40
CA GLY A 20 -16.03 -3.63 6.19
C GLY A 20 -16.83 -4.30 5.08
N MET A 21 -16.73 -5.62 4.91
CA MET A 21 -17.54 -6.34 3.92
C MET A 21 -19.03 -6.37 4.28
N PHE A 22 -19.37 -6.53 5.57
CA PHE A 22 -20.76 -6.56 6.04
C PHE A 22 -21.38 -5.15 6.10
N PHE A 23 -20.67 -4.20 6.70
CA PHE A 23 -21.17 -2.83 6.94
C PHE A 23 -20.86 -1.86 5.80
N GLY A 24 -19.90 -2.15 4.92
CA GLY A 24 -19.58 -1.29 3.77
C GLY A 24 -20.77 -1.10 2.84
N LYS A 25 -21.64 -2.10 2.73
CA LYS A 25 -22.88 -2.03 1.95
C LYS A 25 -23.94 -1.07 2.53
N LEU A 26 -23.81 -0.62 3.78
CA LEU A 26 -24.65 0.44 4.34
C LEU A 26 -24.26 1.84 3.83
N LEU A 27 -23.03 2.01 3.35
CA LEU A 27 -22.52 3.29 2.85
C LEU A 27 -22.84 3.44 1.36
N LYS A 28 -23.37 4.61 0.98
CA LYS A 28 -23.54 4.98 -0.44
C LYS A 28 -22.17 5.03 -1.14
N ASP A 29 -22.15 4.72 -2.43
CA ASP A 29 -20.92 4.64 -3.24
C ASP A 29 -20.06 5.91 -3.15
N HIS A 30 -20.68 7.10 -3.22
CA HIS A 30 -19.99 8.38 -3.05
C HIS A 30 -19.25 8.51 -1.69
N HIS A 31 -19.83 7.99 -0.61
CA HIS A 31 -19.20 8.03 0.71
C HIS A 31 -18.01 7.06 0.79
N GLN A 32 -18.14 5.88 0.19
CA GLN A 32 -17.03 4.93 0.10
C GLN A 32 -15.86 5.53 -0.69
N GLU A 33 -16.14 6.19 -1.82
CA GLU A 33 -15.13 6.86 -2.63
C GLU A 33 -14.44 8.00 -1.86
N SER A 34 -15.21 8.83 -1.17
CA SER A 34 -14.66 9.92 -0.35
C SER A 34 -13.78 9.40 0.79
N LEU A 35 -14.19 8.30 1.44
CA LEU A 35 -13.40 7.63 2.48
C LEU A 35 -12.12 7.02 1.93
N LYS A 36 -12.16 6.35 0.77
CA LYS A 36 -10.96 5.81 0.11
C LYS A 36 -9.96 6.93 -0.19
N LEU A 37 -10.43 8.05 -0.72
CA LEU A 37 -9.58 9.21 -1.03
C LEU A 37 -8.99 9.83 0.25
N ALA A 38 -9.78 9.99 1.31
CA ALA A 38 -9.30 10.46 2.60
C ALA A 38 -8.25 9.51 3.22
N CYS A 39 -8.46 8.20 3.13
CA CYS A 39 -7.49 7.19 3.56
C CYS A 39 -6.19 7.29 2.76
N GLY A 40 -6.27 7.42 1.43
CA GLY A 40 -5.10 7.59 0.56
C GLY A 40 -4.27 8.82 0.93
N ILE A 41 -4.92 9.96 1.13
CA ILE A 41 -4.26 11.19 1.61
C ILE A 41 -3.63 10.95 3.00
N SER A 42 -4.34 10.30 3.91
CA SER A 42 -3.83 10.02 5.26
C SER A 42 -2.57 9.15 5.22
N VAL A 43 -2.55 8.12 4.39
CA VAL A 43 -1.37 7.24 4.20
C VAL A 43 -0.18 8.04 3.67
N LEU A 44 -0.40 8.96 2.72
CA LEU A 44 0.64 9.84 2.21
C LEU A 44 1.23 10.72 3.34
N PHE A 45 0.39 11.33 4.17
CA PHE A 45 0.85 12.10 5.33
C PHE A 45 1.63 11.26 6.33
N ILE A 46 1.17 10.05 6.64
CA ILE A 46 1.87 9.12 7.54
C ILE A 46 3.25 8.77 6.97
N GLY A 47 3.35 8.51 5.66
CA GLY A 47 4.62 8.22 4.99
C GLY A 47 5.60 9.39 5.06
N ILE A 48 5.13 10.61 4.76
CA ILE A 48 5.94 11.83 4.87
C ILE A 48 6.39 12.06 6.31
N ALA A 49 5.48 11.94 7.28
CA ALA A 49 5.79 12.13 8.69
C ALA A 49 6.84 11.13 9.18
N GLY A 50 6.71 9.84 8.83
CA GLY A 50 7.70 8.82 9.18
C GLY A 50 9.07 9.06 8.53
N ALA A 51 9.10 9.51 7.27
CA ALA A 51 10.35 9.90 6.62
C ALA A 51 10.99 11.11 7.33
N MET A 52 10.21 12.11 7.70
CA MET A 52 10.66 13.29 8.43
C MET A 52 11.18 12.95 9.83
N GLU A 53 10.54 12.02 10.55
CA GLU A 53 11.00 11.52 11.85
C GLU A 53 12.41 10.93 11.75
N GLY A 54 12.68 10.18 10.68
CA GLY A 54 14.03 9.68 10.41
C GLY A 54 15.02 10.77 9.99
N MET A 55 14.58 11.76 9.20
CA MET A 55 15.47 12.80 8.64
C MET A 55 15.82 13.93 9.62
N LEU A 56 14.92 14.28 10.53
CA LEU A 56 15.00 15.47 11.39
C LEU A 56 15.17 15.06 12.85
N THR A 57 16.23 15.58 13.48
CA THR A 57 16.43 15.46 14.93
C THR A 57 16.37 16.84 15.57
N VAL A 58 15.70 16.93 16.72
CA VAL A 58 15.71 18.15 17.54
C VAL A 58 16.76 17.97 18.62
N ASN A 59 17.79 18.82 18.60
CA ASN A 59 18.81 18.84 19.64
C ASN A 59 18.93 20.27 20.18
N ASN A 60 18.72 20.44 21.49
CA ASN A 60 18.77 21.74 22.18
C ASN A 60 17.95 22.86 21.53
N GLY A 61 16.76 22.54 20.99
CA GLY A 61 15.87 23.50 20.34
C GLY A 61 16.25 23.87 18.91
N VAL A 62 17.31 23.26 18.35
CA VAL A 62 17.71 23.41 16.94
C VAL A 62 17.30 22.17 16.16
N ILE A 63 16.56 22.38 15.07
CA ILE A 63 16.24 21.31 14.12
C ILE A 63 17.47 21.07 13.25
N SER A 64 18.00 19.85 13.30
CA SER A 64 19.16 19.43 12.51
C SER A 64 18.79 18.21 11.67
N SER A 65 19.35 18.09 10.47
CA SER A 65 19.15 16.90 9.64
C SER A 65 20.33 15.95 9.79
N SER A 66 20.14 14.90 10.59
CA SER A 66 21.22 13.95 10.91
C SER A 66 21.24 12.73 9.99
N GLN A 67 20.14 12.40 9.29
CA GLN A 67 20.04 11.19 8.46
C GLN A 67 19.43 11.43 7.08
N ALA A 68 19.28 12.67 6.62
CA ALA A 68 18.73 12.94 5.28
C ALA A 68 19.46 12.18 4.16
N MET A 69 20.80 12.10 4.22
CA MET A 69 21.57 11.35 3.22
C MET A 69 21.23 9.85 3.22
N LEU A 70 20.98 9.26 4.40
CA LEU A 70 20.58 7.86 4.52
C LEU A 70 19.19 7.63 3.93
N VAL A 71 18.23 8.52 4.21
CA VAL A 71 16.89 8.41 3.63
C VAL A 71 16.92 8.58 2.11
N THR A 72 17.70 9.53 1.59
CA THR A 72 17.94 9.69 0.15
C THR A 72 18.54 8.43 -0.48
N LEU A 73 19.51 7.80 0.19
CA LEU A 73 20.12 6.56 -0.28
C LEU A 73 19.10 5.41 -0.28
N CYS A 74 18.29 5.26 0.76
CA CYS A 74 17.23 4.26 0.83
C CYS A 74 16.19 4.46 -0.28
N LEU A 75 15.80 5.71 -0.57
CA LEU A 75 14.88 6.02 -1.68
C LEU A 75 15.49 5.70 -3.05
N ALA A 76 16.75 6.07 -3.28
CA ALA A 76 17.44 5.80 -4.53
C ALA A 76 17.64 4.30 -4.77
N LEU A 77 18.12 3.57 -3.76
CA LEU A 77 18.31 2.12 -3.83
C LEU A 77 16.97 1.38 -3.93
N GLY A 78 15.97 1.79 -3.14
CA GLY A 78 14.62 1.22 -3.20
C GLY A 78 13.98 1.40 -4.57
N SER A 79 14.12 2.59 -5.18
CA SER A 79 13.66 2.86 -6.54
C SER A 79 14.40 2.00 -7.58
N LEU A 80 15.73 1.92 -7.50
CA LEU A 80 16.52 1.08 -8.40
C LEU A 80 16.14 -0.41 -8.28
N ILE A 81 15.99 -0.92 -7.06
CA ILE A 81 15.57 -2.29 -6.82
C ILE A 81 14.15 -2.53 -7.34
N GLY A 82 13.23 -1.59 -7.12
CA GLY A 82 11.86 -1.65 -7.63
C GLY A 82 11.82 -1.73 -9.16
N GLU A 83 12.60 -0.89 -9.83
CA GLU A 83 12.73 -0.86 -11.29
C GLU A 83 13.31 -2.17 -11.84
N ILE A 84 14.34 -2.73 -11.19
CA ILE A 84 14.95 -4.00 -11.60
C ILE A 84 13.97 -5.18 -11.41
N ILE A 85 13.17 -5.16 -10.35
CA ILE A 85 12.19 -6.22 -10.07
C ILE A 85 11.02 -6.17 -11.05
N ASP A 86 10.67 -4.98 -11.56
CA ASP A 86 9.53 -4.76 -12.45
C ASP A 86 8.24 -5.40 -11.90
N PHE A 87 7.81 -4.87 -10.75
CA PHE A 87 6.65 -5.38 -10.03
C PHE A 87 5.36 -5.34 -10.87
N GLU A 88 5.24 -4.37 -11.78
CA GLU A 88 4.11 -4.26 -12.69
C GLU A 88 4.07 -5.46 -13.65
N CYS A 89 5.20 -5.80 -14.29
CA CYS A 89 5.27 -6.99 -15.14
C CYS A 89 4.95 -8.27 -14.37
N PHE A 90 5.37 -8.38 -13.11
CA PHE A 90 5.04 -9.54 -12.28
C PHE A 90 3.53 -9.67 -12.04
N ILE A 91 2.84 -8.57 -11.70
CA ILE A 91 1.40 -8.55 -11.49
C ILE A 91 0.63 -8.82 -12.78
N GLU A 92 1.08 -8.28 -13.92
CA GLU A 92 0.50 -8.57 -15.23
C GLU A 92 0.59 -10.07 -15.57
N LYS A 93 1.78 -10.67 -15.43
CA LYS A 93 1.98 -12.12 -15.65
C LYS A 93 1.15 -12.97 -14.71
N PHE A 94 1.01 -12.55 -13.46
CA PHE A 94 0.14 -13.22 -12.51
C PHE A 94 -1.34 -13.12 -12.92
N GLY A 95 -1.77 -11.96 -13.42
CA GLY A 95 -3.10 -11.76 -14.00
C GLY A 95 -3.35 -12.61 -15.24
N GLU A 96 -2.37 -12.74 -16.14
CA GLU A 96 -2.43 -13.64 -17.30
C GLU A 96 -2.55 -15.11 -16.89
N TRP A 97 -1.75 -15.52 -15.91
CA TRP A 97 -1.82 -16.88 -15.36
C TRP A 97 -3.20 -17.16 -14.76
N LEU A 98 -3.76 -16.22 -13.98
CA LEU A 98 -5.11 -16.33 -13.44
C LEU A 98 -6.16 -16.42 -14.55
N LYS A 99 -6.07 -15.56 -15.57
CA LYS A 99 -6.98 -15.57 -16.73
C LYS A 99 -7.06 -16.94 -17.38
N PHE A 100 -5.92 -17.60 -17.58
CA PHE A 100 -5.86 -18.96 -18.12
C PHE A 100 -6.44 -19.97 -17.14
N LYS A 101 -6.03 -19.90 -15.87
CA LYS A 101 -6.44 -20.86 -14.83
C LYS A 101 -7.95 -20.85 -14.57
N THR A 102 -8.60 -19.70 -14.66
CA THR A 102 -10.05 -19.53 -14.46
C THR A 102 -10.87 -19.76 -15.74
N GLY A 103 -10.24 -20.06 -16.87
CA GLY A 103 -10.93 -20.30 -18.14
C GLY A 103 -11.39 -19.03 -18.87
N ASN A 104 -10.92 -17.85 -18.47
CA ASN A 104 -11.29 -16.56 -19.06
C ASN A 104 -10.37 -16.16 -20.24
N SER A 105 -9.72 -17.11 -20.90
CA SER A 105 -8.74 -16.83 -21.96
C SER A 105 -9.30 -15.99 -23.12
N LYS A 106 -10.61 -16.03 -23.38
CA LYS A 106 -11.29 -15.26 -24.42
C LYS A 106 -11.61 -13.80 -24.04
N ASP A 107 -11.50 -13.45 -22.76
CA ASP A 107 -11.78 -12.09 -22.28
C ASP A 107 -10.52 -11.22 -22.39
N SER A 108 -10.49 -10.32 -23.37
CA SER A 108 -9.37 -9.40 -23.58
C SER A 108 -9.20 -8.35 -22.48
N LEU A 109 -10.23 -8.10 -21.65
CA LEU A 109 -10.21 -7.08 -20.60
C LEU A 109 -9.84 -7.63 -19.22
N PHE A 110 -9.86 -8.95 -19.03
CA PHE A 110 -9.65 -9.58 -17.72
C PHE A 110 -8.37 -9.12 -17.02
N VAL A 111 -7.22 -9.11 -17.73
CA VAL A 111 -5.93 -8.73 -17.12
C VAL A 111 -5.94 -7.27 -16.72
N ASN A 112 -6.45 -6.39 -17.58
CA ASN A 112 -6.55 -4.96 -17.29
C ASN A 112 -7.45 -4.72 -16.06
N ALA A 113 -8.62 -5.35 -16.01
CA ALA A 113 -9.54 -5.25 -14.88
C ALA A 113 -8.94 -5.80 -13.57
N PHE A 114 -8.18 -6.90 -13.64
CA PHE A 114 -7.47 -7.47 -12.50
C PHE A 114 -6.38 -6.53 -11.97
N VAL A 115 -5.55 -5.98 -12.86
CA VAL A 115 -4.47 -5.04 -12.52
C VAL A 115 -5.07 -3.78 -11.91
N THR A 116 -6.10 -3.19 -12.53
CA THR A 116 -6.79 -2.00 -12.00
C THR A 116 -7.38 -2.27 -10.62
N ALA A 117 -8.08 -3.38 -10.41
CA ALA A 117 -8.67 -3.69 -9.10
C ALA A 117 -7.65 -4.05 -8.01
N SER A 118 -6.43 -4.45 -8.38
CA SER A 118 -5.38 -4.84 -7.43
C SER A 118 -4.47 -3.67 -7.05
N LEU A 119 -4.26 -2.73 -7.97
CA LEU A 119 -3.35 -1.59 -7.80
C LEU A 119 -4.08 -0.26 -7.50
N THR A 120 -5.40 -0.20 -7.66
CA THR A 120 -6.24 1.00 -7.43
C THR A 120 -7.30 0.73 -6.35
#